data_AF-A0A227J592-F1
#
_entry.id   AF-A0A227J592-F1
#
_cell.length_a   1.000
_cell.length_b   1.000
_cell.length_c   1.000
_cell.angle_alpha   90.00
_cell.angle_beta   90.00
_cell.angle_gamma   90.00
#
_symmetry.space_group_name_H-M   'P 1'
#
loop_
_entity.id
_entity.type
_entity.pdbx_description
1 polymer ?
#
loop_
_entity_poly.entity_id
_entity_poly.type
_entity_poly.pdbx_seq_one_letter_code
_entity_poly.pdbx_strand_id
1 'polypeptide(L)'
;GMRQRVMIAMALLCKPELLIADEPTTALDVTVQAQILTLLRELQKEFNTAILLITHDMGVVAEMCDRVLVMYGGQKMEQSDTDTLFAQPAHPYTQGLLRAIPSITEDMPRLPTIPGNP
;
A
#
# COMPACT_ATOMS: atom_id res chain seq x y z
N GLY A 1 -10.58 -12.11 -6.56
CA GLY A 1 -10.75 -12.86 -5.29
C GLY A 1 -10.07 -14.22 -5.33
N MET A 2 -10.72 -15.26 -5.86
CA MET A 2 -10.23 -16.64 -5.74
C MET A 2 -8.85 -16.89 -6.39
N ARG A 3 -8.58 -16.31 -7.57
CA ARG A 3 -7.25 -16.39 -8.20
C ARG A 3 -6.14 -15.83 -7.30
N GLN A 4 -6.42 -14.72 -6.62
CA GLN A 4 -5.47 -14.11 -5.68
C GLN A 4 -5.19 -15.03 -4.49
N ARG A 5 -6.23 -15.65 -3.92
CA ARG A 5 -6.07 -16.63 -2.83
C ARG A 5 -5.22 -17.84 -3.24
N VAL A 6 -5.41 -18.35 -4.46
CA VAL A 6 -4.56 -19.42 -5.00
C VAL A 6 -3.11 -18.98 -5.12
N MET A 7 -2.85 -17.78 -5.66
CA MET A 7 -1.50 -17.24 -5.78
C MET A 7 -0.82 -17.02 -4.42
N ILE A 8 -1.55 -16.49 -3.43
CA ILE A 8 -1.07 -16.33 -2.06
C ILE A 8 -0.71 -17.68 -1.45
N ALA A 9 -1.58 -18.67 -1.60
CA ALA A 9 -1.30 -20.03 -1.13
C ALA A 9 -0.03 -20.59 -1.77
N MET A 10 0.12 -20.47 -3.09
CA MET A 10 1.31 -20.90 -3.82
C MET A 10 2.59 -20.22 -3.31
N ALA A 11 2.55 -18.92 -3.06
CA ALA A 11 3.70 -18.16 -2.55
C ALA A 11 4.10 -18.58 -1.13
N LEU A 12 3.15 -19.02 -0.30
CA LEU A 12 3.38 -19.41 1.08
C LEU A 12 3.67 -20.91 1.28
N LEU A 13 3.53 -21.75 0.24
CA LEU A 13 3.79 -23.19 0.32
C LEU A 13 5.17 -23.52 0.92
N CYS A 14 6.17 -22.70 0.64
CA CYS A 14 7.54 -22.87 1.13
C CYS A 14 7.83 -22.19 2.46
N LYS A 15 6.84 -21.58 3.12
CA LYS A 15 7.01 -20.79 4.35
C LYS A 15 8.16 -19.77 4.25
N PRO A 16 8.10 -18.86 3.27
CA PRO A 16 9.20 -17.93 3.03
C PRO A 16 9.39 -16.97 4.21
N GLU A 17 10.62 -16.53 4.43
CA GLU A 17 10.91 -15.45 5.39
C GLU A 17 10.42 -14.08 4.89
N LEU A 18 10.31 -13.91 3.56
CA LEU A 18 9.87 -12.68 2.90
C LEU A 18 8.90 -12.99 1.76
N LEU A 19 7.74 -12.32 1.78
CA LEU A 19 6.76 -12.29 0.71
C LEU A 19 6.79 -10.91 0.03
N ILE A 20 6.99 -10.88 -1.29
CA ILE A 20 6.88 -9.65 -2.09
C ILE A 20 5.50 -9.66 -2.75
N ALA A 21 4.65 -8.71 -2.38
CA ALA A 21 3.29 -8.56 -2.88
C ALA A 21 3.24 -7.35 -3.81
N ASP A 22 3.36 -7.61 -5.12
CA ASP A 22 3.29 -6.58 -6.16
C ASP A 22 1.86 -6.30 -6.58
N GLU A 23 1.33 -5.15 -6.19
CA GLU A 23 -0.03 -4.69 -6.44
C GLU A 23 -1.11 -5.78 -6.24
N PRO A 24 -1.14 -6.43 -5.05
CA PRO A 24 -1.84 -7.71 -4.83
C PRO A 24 -3.36 -7.58 -4.82
N THR A 25 -3.91 -6.38 -4.88
CA THR A 25 -5.35 -6.10 -4.86
C THR A 25 -5.85 -5.49 -6.16
N THR A 26 -5.01 -5.41 -7.18
CA THR A 26 -5.40 -4.86 -8.49
C THR A 26 -6.59 -5.62 -9.08
N ALA A 27 -7.53 -4.87 -9.66
CA ALA A 27 -8.74 -5.37 -10.31
C ALA A 27 -9.71 -6.13 -9.35
N LEU A 28 -9.62 -5.88 -8.05
CA LEU A 28 -10.58 -6.35 -7.05
C LEU A 28 -11.53 -5.20 -6.66
N ASP A 29 -12.77 -5.54 -6.34
CA ASP A 29 -13.67 -4.60 -5.67
C ASP A 29 -13.19 -4.36 -4.22
N VAL A 30 -13.63 -3.25 -3.62
CA VAL A 30 -13.21 -2.80 -2.28
C VAL A 30 -13.47 -3.86 -1.21
N THR A 31 -14.56 -4.64 -1.32
CA THR A 31 -14.90 -5.66 -0.31
C THR A 31 -13.93 -6.84 -0.41
N VAL A 32 -13.66 -7.31 -1.63
CA VAL A 32 -12.73 -8.43 -1.85
C VAL A 32 -11.29 -8.00 -1.56
N GLN A 33 -10.90 -6.76 -1.85
CA GLN A 33 -9.62 -6.19 -1.45
C GLN A 33 -9.40 -6.31 0.06
N ALA A 34 -10.34 -5.81 0.88
CA ALA A 34 -10.25 -5.88 2.34
C ALA A 34 -10.08 -7.32 2.85
N GLN A 35 -10.80 -8.27 2.24
CA GLN A 35 -10.67 -9.69 2.58
C GLN A 35 -9.28 -10.26 2.24
N ILE A 36 -8.68 -9.84 1.12
CA ILE A 36 -7.34 -10.27 0.72
C ILE A 36 -6.27 -9.67 1.64
N LEU A 37 -6.38 -8.39 1.98
CA LEU A 37 -5.46 -7.73 2.92
C LEU A 37 -5.53 -8.35 4.32
N THR A 38 -6.74 -8.62 4.81
CA THR A 38 -6.96 -9.33 6.08
C THR A 38 -6.29 -10.70 6.05
N LEU A 39 -6.50 -11.48 4.99
CA LEU A 39 -5.86 -12.79 4.83
C LEU A 39 -4.34 -12.69 4.83
N LEU A 40 -3.76 -11.72 4.12
CA LEU A 40 -2.30 -11.51 4.10
C LEU A 40 -1.76 -11.20 5.49
N ARG A 41 -2.44 -10.35 6.28
CA ARG A 41 -2.04 -10.00 7.65
C ARG A 41 -2.14 -11.18 8.61
N GLU A 42 -3.15 -12.04 8.45
CA GLU A 42 -3.28 -13.27 9.24
C GLU A 42 -2.12 -14.24 8.93
N LEU A 43 -1.84 -14.45 7.65
CA LEU A 43 -0.78 -15.36 7.20
C LEU A 43 0.62 -14.84 7.58
N GLN A 44 0.85 -13.52 7.49
CA GLN A 44 2.08 -12.89 7.99
C GLN A 44 2.37 -13.31 9.44
N LYS A 45 1.35 -13.20 10.31
CA LYS A 45 1.46 -13.53 11.74
C LYS A 45 1.62 -15.02 11.98
N GLU A 46 0.87 -15.85 11.26
CA GLU A 46 0.92 -17.31 11.39
C GLU A 46 2.28 -17.88 10.97
N PHE A 47 2.82 -17.42 9.85
CA PHE A 47 4.07 -17.93 9.27
C PHE A 47 5.32 -17.16 9.72
N ASN A 48 5.16 -16.07 10.49
CA ASN A 48 6.23 -15.15 10.86
C ASN A 48 7.03 -14.66 9.63
N THR A 49 6.30 -14.31 8.57
CA THR A 49 6.85 -13.89 7.28
C THR A 49 6.84 -12.36 7.18
N ALA A 50 7.93 -11.75 6.75
CA ALA A 50 7.94 -10.33 6.41
C ALA A 50 7.17 -10.10 5.09
N ILE A 51 6.46 -8.98 4.97
CA ILE A 51 5.76 -8.61 3.72
C ILE A 51 6.34 -7.30 3.19
N LEU A 52 6.81 -7.32 1.94
CA LEU A 52 7.07 -6.13 1.14
C LEU A 52 5.87 -5.90 0.22
N LEU A 53 5.06 -4.89 0.55
CA LEU A 53 3.89 -4.52 -0.23
C LEU A 53 4.26 -3.39 -1.21
N ILE A 54 3.98 -3.60 -2.49
CA ILE A 54 4.09 -2.57 -3.53
C ILE A 54 2.66 -2.17 -3.90
N THR A 55 2.32 -0.91 -3.67
CA THR A 55 1.03 -0.39 -4.09
C THR A 55 1.06 1.13 -4.27
N HIS A 56 0.17 1.63 -5.13
CA HIS A 56 -0.15 3.05 -5.25
C HIS A 56 -1.30 3.51 -4.34
N ASP A 57 -1.99 2.60 -3.64
CA ASP A 57 -3.12 2.91 -2.78
C ASP A 57 -2.65 3.27 -1.36
N MET A 58 -2.72 4.56 -1.00
CA MET A 58 -2.32 5.06 0.32
C MET A 58 -3.24 4.57 1.44
N GLY A 59 -4.50 4.24 1.17
CA GLY A 59 -5.39 3.65 2.16
C GLY A 59 -4.93 2.25 2.57
N VAL A 60 -4.48 1.46 1.59
CA VAL A 60 -3.89 0.15 1.84
C VAL A 60 -2.57 0.28 2.62
N VAL A 61 -1.72 1.23 2.25
CA VAL A 61 -0.46 1.50 2.96
C VAL A 61 -0.72 1.85 4.42
N ALA A 62 -1.66 2.76 4.69
CA ALA A 62 -2.02 3.18 6.05
C ALA A 62 -2.52 2.00 6.91
N GLU A 63 -3.18 1.03 6.30
CA GLU A 63 -3.70 -0.13 7.02
C GLU A 63 -2.62 -1.20 7.25
N MET A 64 -1.84 -1.54 6.22
CA MET A 64 -1.04 -2.78 6.18
C MET A 64 0.44 -2.62 6.54
N CYS A 65 1.01 -1.42 6.40
CA CYS A 65 2.45 -1.22 6.48
C CYS A 65 2.87 -0.63 7.82
N ASP A 66 4.00 -1.11 8.36
CA ASP A 66 4.66 -0.47 9.51
C ASP A 66 5.61 0.67 9.05
N ARG A 67 6.18 0.53 7.84
CA ARG A 67 7.14 1.45 7.24
C ARG A 67 6.84 1.64 5.77
N VAL A 68 7.09 2.84 5.27
CA VAL A 68 6.77 3.22 3.88
C VAL A 68 8.01 3.79 3.20
N LEU A 69 8.20 3.41 1.94
CA LEU A 69 9.19 3.97 1.03
C LEU A 69 8.45 4.57 -0.17
N VAL A 70 8.48 5.90 -0.31
CA VAL A 70 7.88 6.59 -1.45
C VAL A 70 8.91 6.67 -2.57
N MET A 71 8.52 6.23 -3.76
CA MET A 71 9.36 6.28 -4.95
C MET A 71 8.70 7.11 -6.07
N TYR A 72 9.53 7.78 -6.86
CA TYR A 72 9.13 8.47 -8.09
C TYR A 72 10.28 8.39 -9.10
N GLY A 73 9.98 8.04 -10.37
CA GLY A 73 11.00 7.98 -11.43
C GLY A 73 12.20 7.06 -11.11
N GLY A 74 11.98 5.97 -10.36
CA GLY A 74 13.06 5.07 -9.92
C GLY A 74 13.94 5.60 -8.78
N GLN A 75 13.60 6.75 -8.20
CA GLN A 75 14.33 7.36 -7.10
C GLN A 75 13.53 7.30 -5.80
N LYS A 76 14.22 7.15 -4.67
CA LYS A 76 13.64 7.26 -3.34
C LYS A 76 13.35 8.73 -3.04
N MET A 77 12.08 9.05 -2.81
CA MET A 77 11.63 10.38 -2.41
C MET A 77 11.62 10.53 -0.89
N GLU A 78 11.09 9.53 -0.19
CA GLU A 78 10.91 9.58 1.27
C GLU A 78 10.87 8.18 1.87
N GLN A 79 11.29 8.05 3.13
CA GLN A 79 11.15 6.81 3.89
C GLN A 79 10.90 7.13 5.36
N SER A 80 9.82 6.60 5.92
CA SER A 80 9.44 6.79 7.34
C SER A 80 8.62 5.60 7.85
N ASP A 81 8.40 5.52 9.17
CA ASP A 81 7.25 4.78 9.70
C ASP A 81 5.94 5.37 9.16
N THR A 82 4.90 4.53 9.09
CA THR A 82 3.61 4.90 8.48
C THR A 82 2.98 6.09 9.20
N ASP A 83 2.94 6.09 10.53
CA ASP A 83 2.32 7.17 11.30
C ASP A 83 2.95 8.53 11.01
N THR A 84 4.29 8.59 11.00
CA THR A 84 5.02 9.83 10.70
C THR A 84 4.84 10.26 9.25
N LEU A 85 4.83 9.33 8.28
CA LEU A 85 4.63 9.65 6.87
C LEU A 85 3.27 10.33 6.64
N PHE A 86 2.21 9.83 7.27
CA PHE A 86 0.85 10.37 7.11
C PHE A 86 0.63 11.66 7.92
N ALA A 87 1.24 11.78 9.10
CA ALA A 87 1.07 12.95 9.96
C ALA A 87 1.97 14.13 9.56
N GLN A 88 3.22 13.87 9.18
CA GLN A 88 4.25 14.88 8.92
C GLN A 88 5.13 14.49 7.71
N PRO A 89 4.54 14.38 6.50
CA PRO A 89 5.29 14.09 5.28
C PRO A 89 6.36 15.16 5.00
N ALA A 90 7.62 14.73 4.88
CA ALA A 90 8.76 15.62 4.67
C ALA A 90 8.94 16.04 3.21
N HIS A 91 8.70 15.12 2.26
CA HIS A 91 8.97 15.38 0.84
C HIS A 91 7.76 16.02 0.15
N PRO A 92 7.94 17.08 -0.68
CA PRO A 92 6.84 17.75 -1.38
C PRO A 92 6.00 16.81 -2.26
N TYR A 93 6.63 15.79 -2.86
CA TYR A 93 5.92 14.75 -3.62
C TYR A 93 4.98 13.93 -2.72
N THR A 94 5.44 13.46 -1.56
CA THR A 94 4.61 12.74 -0.58
C THR A 94 3.47 13.61 -0.08
N GLN A 95 3.72 14.89 0.20
CA GLN A 95 2.67 15.86 0.54
C GLN A 95 1.63 15.97 -0.57
N GLY A 96 2.07 16.02 -1.83
CA GLY A 96 1.18 16.01 -3.00
C GLY A 96 0.35 14.74 -3.09
N LEU A 97 0.95 13.58 -2.85
CA LEU A 97 0.26 12.28 -2.87
C LEU A 97 -0.83 12.22 -1.82
N LEU A 98 -0.52 12.60 -0.58
CA LEU A 98 -1.50 12.60 0.52
C LEU A 98 -2.64 13.59 0.28
N ARG A 99 -2.35 14.76 -0.30
CA ARG A 99 -3.38 15.75 -0.67
C ARG A 99 -4.30 15.29 -1.81
N ALA A 100 -3.83 14.37 -2.64
CA ALA A 100 -4.63 13.80 -3.73
C ALA A 100 -5.59 12.70 -3.25
N ILE A 101 -5.46 12.24 -2.00
CA ILE A 101 -6.37 11.25 -1.41
C ILE A 101 -7.73 11.92 -1.16
N PRO A 102 -8.85 11.31 -1.62
CA PRO A 102 -10.18 11.85 -1.37
C PRO A 102 -10.48 11.92 0.12
N SER A 103 -10.86 13.10 0.60
CA SER A 103 -11.38 13.30 1.96
C SER A 103 -12.90 13.15 1.94
N ILE A 104 -13.46 12.38 2.88
CA ILE A 104 -14.92 12.24 3.05
C ILE A 104 -15.50 13.48 3.77
N THR A 105 -14.66 14.19 4.53
CA THR A 105 -15.07 15.33 5.39
C THR A 105 -14.90 16.69 4.73
N GLU A 106 -14.12 16.80 3.66
CA GLU A 106 -13.87 18.06 2.99
C GLU A 106 -14.61 18.11 1.65
N ASP A 107 -15.52 19.07 1.51
CA ASP A 107 -16.24 19.32 0.27
C ASP A 107 -15.30 20.00 -0.74
N MET A 108 -14.43 19.20 -1.38
CA MET A 108 -13.45 19.68 -2.35
C MET A 108 -14.04 19.65 -3.77
N PRO A 109 -14.20 20.81 -4.45
CA PRO A 109 -14.77 20.84 -5.79
C PRO A 109 -13.88 20.18 -6.85
N ARG A 110 -12.56 20.07 -6.61
CA ARG A 110 -11.58 19.34 -7.44
C ARG A 110 -10.41 18.85 -6.59
N LEU A 111 -9.96 17.63 -6.83
CA LEU A 111 -8.75 17.09 -6.20
C LEU A 111 -7.50 17.78 -6.76
N PRO A 112 -6.55 18.18 -5.90
CA PRO A 112 -5.28 18.71 -6.36
C PRO A 112 -4.48 17.63 -7.09
N THR A 113 -3.94 17.97 -8.27
CA THR A 113 -3.08 17.07 -9.05
C THR A 113 -1.61 17.41 -8.83
N ILE A 114 -0.77 16.38 -8.86
CA ILE A 114 0.68 16.56 -8.92
C ILE A 114 1.06 16.69 -10.39
N PRO A 115 1.67 17.80 -10.85
CA PRO A 115 2.12 17.90 -12.23
C PRO A 115 3.21 16.84 -12.49
N GLY A 116 2.99 15.98 -13.49
CA GLY A 116 3.99 15.00 -13.90
C GLY A 116 5.14 15.68 -14.65
N ASN A 117 6.37 15.23 -14.40
CA ASN A 117 7.50 15.53 -15.28
C ASN A 117 7.63 14.38 -16.31
N PRO A 118 7.75 14.65 -17.62
CA PRO A 118 7.88 13.62 -18.65
C PRO A 118 9.19 12.82 -18.55
#